data_AF-A0AAD3DR72-F1
#
_entry.id   AF-A0AAD3DR72-F1
#
_cell.length_a   1.000
_cell.length_b   1.000
_cell.length_c   1.000
_cell.angle_alpha   90.00
_cell.angle_beta   90.00
_cell.angle_gamma   90.00
#
_symmetry.space_group_name_H-M   'P 1'
#
loop_
_entity.id
_entity.type
_entity.pdbx_description
1 polymer ?
#
loop_
_entity_poly.entity_id
_entity_poly.type
_entity_poly.pdbx_seq_one_letter_code
_entity_poly.pdbx_strand_id
1 'polypeptide(L)'
;MTAIPDPKAKRYDRQLRIWGTHGQQRLESCSICLLNCGPTGSETLKNLVLGGIASFTIVDGGKVEARDLGNNFLVSASSLGEPRAKVVTELLQELNESVSGSYVEEVPEVLIADNPNFFNGFDLVIATQMREPDVVQLDELCRASGRAKLLVVRSYGLVGYLRASLPEHRIVESKPDSQVDDLRLAQPWPELLSFAASFDLGSMDVVAHAHVPYVVLLLQAVDRWRAGHCGAPPGSSSADRAAFRGLLKGMRRSVEGVQLHEENFDEAVKAAFHVYTPYVIPSEVRSLLADEAAGSALGPGSDEFWILVAALREFVAAEGGGCLPLEGSIPDMHATTDLYLRLQAVYREKAERDVAAVEAHVRRLLTQLGRTATEIPHETVRHYCRHARHLRCVRYRTLAEETSPETARGAALAAALSGGGPGGGGGLYGSIMGLGGAAVGDLPPGAVAAALYLLLRAVDRFFVQTGRYPGTAGGGTADPADDVPLLRQAAVQVLSELGLCGSSSGGGGGGGGGSGPNPRRSPDSTSGSGNLACGP
;
A
#
# COMPACT_ATOMS: atom_id res chain seq x y z
N MET A 1 10.71 12.77 -42.58
CA MET A 1 9.43 12.06 -42.45
C MET A 1 9.13 11.94 -40.97
N THR A 2 8.18 12.73 -40.46
CA THR A 2 7.71 12.62 -39.08
C THR A 2 6.99 11.27 -38.94
N ALA A 3 7.47 10.42 -38.03
CA ALA A 3 6.85 9.13 -37.76
C ALA A 3 5.38 9.37 -37.40
N ILE A 4 4.47 8.69 -38.10
CA ILE A 4 3.04 8.68 -37.75
C ILE A 4 2.97 8.16 -36.31
N PRO A 5 2.38 8.90 -35.35
CA PRO A 5 2.30 8.44 -33.97
C PRO A 5 1.58 7.09 -33.93
N ASP A 6 2.17 6.13 -33.22
CA ASP A 6 1.53 4.83 -32.96
C ASP A 6 0.09 5.08 -32.46
N PRO A 7 -0.95 4.60 -33.17
CA PRO A 7 -2.34 4.78 -32.77
C PRO A 7 -2.62 4.34 -31.32
N LYS A 8 -1.91 3.31 -30.84
CA LYS A 8 -1.99 2.86 -29.43
C LYS A 8 -1.39 3.89 -28.48
N ALA A 9 -0.23 4.44 -28.79
CA ALA A 9 0.40 5.49 -28.00
C ALA A 9 -0.50 6.75 -27.89
N LYS A 10 -1.23 7.08 -28.97
CA LYS A 10 -2.22 8.17 -28.93
C LYS A 10 -3.45 7.82 -28.07
N ARG A 11 -3.95 6.59 -28.16
CA ARG A 11 -5.10 6.11 -27.37
C ARG A 11 -4.80 6.11 -25.87
N TYR A 12 -3.60 5.67 -25.49
CA TYR A 12 -3.19 5.49 -24.10
C TYR A 12 -2.36 6.64 -23.52
N ASP A 13 -2.21 7.78 -24.21
CA ASP A 13 -1.36 8.91 -23.74
C ASP A 13 -1.65 9.31 -22.28
N ARG A 14 -2.93 9.42 -21.89
CA ARG A 14 -3.32 9.83 -20.53
C ARG A 14 -2.87 8.84 -19.46
N GLN A 15 -2.99 7.54 -19.72
CA GLN A 15 -2.63 6.50 -18.75
C GLN A 15 -1.12 6.19 -18.79
N LEU A 16 -0.46 6.37 -19.94
CA LEU A 16 1.00 6.33 -20.05
C LEU A 16 1.68 7.39 -19.17
N ARG A 17 1.03 8.54 -18.91
CA ARG A 17 1.53 9.54 -17.95
C ARG A 17 1.47 9.09 -16.50
N ILE A 18 0.67 8.06 -16.20
CA ILE A 18 0.50 7.51 -14.85
C ILE A 18 1.47 6.35 -14.62
N TRP A 19 1.50 5.37 -15.53
CA TRP A 19 2.30 4.13 -15.37
C TRP A 19 3.40 3.92 -16.40
N GLY A 20 3.63 4.87 -17.29
CA GLY A 20 4.69 4.79 -18.29
C GLY A 20 4.46 3.69 -19.32
N THR A 21 5.36 3.62 -20.29
CA THR A 21 5.33 2.59 -21.33
C THR A 21 5.51 1.19 -20.76
N HIS A 22 6.36 1.03 -19.74
CA HIS A 22 6.60 -0.27 -19.12
C HIS A 22 5.33 -0.81 -18.42
N GLY A 23 4.57 0.05 -17.73
CA GLY A 23 3.31 -0.33 -17.09
C GLY A 23 2.26 -0.74 -18.12
N GLN A 24 2.20 -0.03 -19.25
CA GLN A 24 1.31 -0.39 -20.35
C GLN A 24 1.68 -1.74 -20.98
N GLN A 25 2.97 -1.99 -21.22
CA GLN A 25 3.43 -3.28 -21.74
C GLN A 25 3.06 -4.44 -20.81
N ARG A 26 3.13 -4.23 -19.49
CA ARG A 26 2.68 -5.23 -18.52
C ARG A 26 1.17 -5.47 -18.63
N LEU A 27 0.35 -4.42 -18.70
CA LEU A 27 -1.10 -4.55 -18.91
C LEU A 27 -1.41 -5.31 -20.20
N GLU A 28 -0.77 -4.96 -21.31
CA GLU A 28 -0.92 -5.60 -22.63
C GLU A 28 -0.43 -7.05 -22.67
N SER A 29 0.17 -7.56 -21.58
CA SER A 29 0.54 -8.97 -21.40
C SER A 29 -0.34 -9.72 -20.40
N CYS A 30 -1.26 -9.03 -19.70
CA CYS A 30 -2.09 -9.62 -18.66
C CYS A 30 -3.35 -10.31 -19.23
N SER A 31 -3.59 -11.54 -18.77
CA SER A 31 -4.82 -12.28 -19.00
C SER A 31 -5.70 -12.29 -17.74
N ILE A 32 -6.97 -11.92 -17.89
CA ILE A 32 -7.92 -11.74 -16.77
C ILE A 32 -9.06 -12.76 -16.88
N CYS A 33 -9.39 -13.44 -15.79
CA CYS A 33 -10.63 -14.23 -15.69
C CYS A 33 -11.66 -13.47 -14.85
N LEU A 34 -12.88 -13.32 -15.35
CA LEU A 34 -14.01 -12.76 -14.60
C LEU A 34 -15.02 -13.87 -14.30
N LEU A 35 -15.32 -14.08 -13.02
CA LEU A 35 -16.40 -14.97 -12.59
C LEU A 35 -17.65 -14.16 -12.25
N ASN A 36 -18.74 -14.50 -12.94
CA ASN A 36 -19.99 -13.77 -13.02
C ASN A 36 -19.84 -12.36 -13.63
N CYS A 37 -20.56 -12.10 -14.71
CA CYS A 37 -20.57 -10.81 -15.42
C CYS A 37 -21.87 -10.03 -15.19
N GLY A 38 -22.39 -10.09 -13.97
CA GLY A 38 -23.38 -9.12 -13.48
C GLY A 38 -22.85 -7.68 -13.51
N PRO A 39 -23.62 -6.69 -13.04
CA PRO A 39 -23.27 -5.27 -13.18
C PRO A 39 -21.88 -4.93 -12.60
N THR A 40 -21.54 -5.44 -11.41
CA THR A 40 -20.24 -5.23 -10.78
C THR A 40 -19.08 -5.81 -11.59
N GLY A 41 -19.22 -7.04 -12.09
CA GLY A 41 -18.19 -7.71 -12.88
C GLY A 41 -17.99 -7.05 -14.24
N SER A 42 -19.11 -6.76 -14.92
CA SER A 42 -19.16 -6.04 -16.19
C SER A 42 -18.45 -4.68 -16.11
N GLU A 43 -18.78 -3.86 -15.09
CA GLU A 43 -18.14 -2.56 -14.89
C GLU A 43 -16.65 -2.67 -14.53
N THR A 44 -16.28 -3.66 -13.70
CA THR A 44 -14.88 -3.90 -13.36
C THR A 44 -14.06 -4.24 -14.61
N LEU A 45 -14.56 -5.17 -15.43
CA LEU A 45 -13.85 -5.63 -16.61
C LEU A 45 -13.82 -4.59 -17.72
N LYS A 46 -14.88 -3.79 -17.89
CA LYS A 46 -14.90 -2.62 -18.78
C LYS A 46 -13.70 -1.70 -18.55
N ASN A 47 -13.39 -1.38 -17.29
CA ASN A 47 -12.26 -0.50 -16.97
C ASN A 47 -10.90 -1.12 -17.33
N LEU A 48 -10.76 -2.46 -17.21
CA LEU A 48 -9.54 -3.16 -17.61
C LEU A 48 -9.40 -3.26 -19.14
N VAL A 49 -10.49 -3.53 -19.85
CA VAL A 49 -10.54 -3.56 -21.31
C VAL A 49 -10.18 -2.20 -21.90
N LEU A 50 -10.75 -1.11 -21.37
CA LEU A 50 -10.38 0.26 -21.76
C LEU A 50 -8.92 0.58 -21.44
N GLY A 51 -8.38 0.03 -20.34
CA GLY A 51 -6.97 0.12 -19.98
C GLY A 51 -6.01 -0.66 -20.89
N GLY A 52 -6.53 -1.53 -21.76
CA GLY A 52 -5.72 -2.28 -22.73
C GLY A 52 -5.01 -3.49 -22.16
N ILE A 53 -5.73 -4.33 -21.40
CA ILE A 53 -5.24 -5.68 -21.06
C ILE A 53 -5.03 -6.56 -22.30
N ALA A 54 -4.28 -7.65 -22.21
CA ALA A 54 -4.07 -8.56 -23.35
C ALA A 54 -5.36 -9.29 -23.72
N SER A 55 -5.96 -9.94 -22.73
CA SER A 55 -7.11 -10.81 -22.92
C SER A 55 -7.97 -10.92 -21.68
N PHE A 56 -9.22 -11.29 -21.89
CA PHE A 56 -10.11 -11.69 -20.81
C PHE A 56 -10.92 -12.95 -21.16
N THR A 57 -11.31 -13.69 -20.13
CA THR A 57 -12.28 -14.77 -20.21
C THR A 57 -13.38 -14.56 -19.17
N ILE A 58 -14.64 -14.54 -19.61
CA ILE A 58 -15.80 -14.45 -18.71
C ILE A 58 -16.36 -15.86 -18.47
N VAL A 59 -16.55 -16.24 -17.20
CA VAL A 59 -17.25 -17.46 -16.81
C VAL A 59 -18.56 -17.06 -16.14
N ASP A 60 -19.67 -17.38 -16.79
CA ASP A 60 -21.01 -17.09 -16.27
C ASP A 60 -22.04 -18.05 -16.90
N GLY A 61 -22.72 -18.84 -16.08
CA GLY A 61 -23.77 -19.77 -16.50
C GLY A 61 -25.16 -19.13 -16.60
N GLY A 62 -25.29 -17.85 -16.23
CA GLY A 62 -26.53 -17.10 -16.24
C GLY A 62 -26.94 -16.61 -17.63
N LYS A 63 -28.24 -16.38 -17.78
CA LYS A 63 -28.81 -15.68 -18.94
C LYS A 63 -29.08 -14.23 -18.59
N VAL A 64 -29.21 -13.38 -19.60
CA VAL A 64 -29.68 -12.00 -19.41
C VAL A 64 -31.12 -12.03 -18.92
N GLU A 65 -31.36 -11.47 -17.76
CA GLU A 65 -32.68 -11.34 -17.14
C GLU A 65 -33.18 -9.90 -17.19
N ALA A 66 -34.48 -9.70 -16.98
CA ALA A 66 -35.08 -8.35 -17.02
C ALA A 66 -34.45 -7.38 -16.01
N ARG A 67 -33.98 -7.88 -14.86
CA ARG A 67 -33.27 -7.07 -13.86
C ARG A 67 -31.91 -6.56 -14.33
N ASP A 68 -31.24 -7.26 -15.25
CA ASP A 68 -29.94 -6.86 -15.76
C ASP A 68 -30.06 -5.62 -16.66
N LEU A 69 -31.18 -5.47 -17.38
CA LEU A 69 -31.43 -4.33 -18.28
C LEU A 69 -31.43 -2.97 -17.59
N GLY A 70 -31.74 -2.94 -16.29
CA GLY A 70 -31.79 -1.71 -15.50
C GLY A 70 -30.50 -1.38 -14.77
N ASN A 71 -29.53 -2.30 -14.71
CA ASN A 71 -28.34 -2.12 -13.88
C ASN A 71 -27.02 -2.53 -14.54
N ASN A 72 -27.02 -3.15 -15.72
CA ASN A 72 -25.83 -3.54 -16.45
C ASN A 72 -25.80 -2.84 -17.83
N PHE A 73 -24.80 -1.99 -18.04
CA PHE A 73 -24.61 -1.25 -19.29
C PHE A 73 -24.23 -2.17 -20.47
N LEU A 74 -23.69 -3.36 -20.20
CA LEU A 74 -23.19 -4.30 -21.20
C LEU A 74 -24.21 -5.41 -21.54
N VAL A 75 -25.50 -5.08 -21.47
CA VAL A 75 -26.60 -5.89 -22.01
C VAL A 75 -27.68 -4.98 -22.57
N SER A 76 -28.52 -5.49 -23.47
CA SER A 76 -29.65 -4.73 -24.01
C SER A 76 -30.93 -5.56 -24.02
N ALA A 77 -32.08 -4.92 -24.26
CA ALA A 77 -33.38 -5.60 -24.27
C ALA A 77 -33.46 -6.73 -25.33
N SER A 78 -32.73 -6.60 -26.45
CA SER A 78 -32.66 -7.67 -27.46
C SER A 78 -31.86 -8.88 -27.01
N SER A 79 -31.01 -8.73 -26.00
CA SER A 79 -30.19 -9.81 -25.44
C SER A 79 -30.94 -10.65 -24.40
N LEU A 80 -32.19 -10.32 -24.06
CA LEU A 80 -32.96 -10.98 -23.01
C LEU A 80 -33.07 -12.50 -23.30
N GLY A 81 -32.66 -13.32 -22.34
CA GLY A 81 -32.65 -14.79 -22.45
C GLY A 81 -31.43 -15.38 -23.17
N GLU A 82 -30.54 -14.56 -23.74
CA GLU A 82 -29.25 -15.01 -24.24
C GLU A 82 -28.25 -15.28 -23.10
N PRO A 83 -27.21 -16.11 -23.31
CA PRO A 83 -26.13 -16.30 -22.35
C PRO A 83 -25.44 -14.96 -22.04
N ARG A 84 -25.41 -14.60 -20.76
CA ARG A 84 -24.88 -13.28 -20.34
C ARG A 84 -23.38 -13.17 -20.62
N ALA A 85 -22.62 -14.26 -20.43
CA ALA A 85 -21.19 -14.31 -20.71
C ALA A 85 -20.88 -13.92 -22.17
N LYS A 86 -21.65 -14.47 -23.11
CA LYS A 86 -21.53 -14.20 -24.55
C LYS A 86 -21.77 -12.73 -24.86
N VAL A 87 -22.95 -12.23 -24.47
CA VAL A 87 -23.38 -10.85 -24.77
C VAL A 87 -22.41 -9.81 -24.21
N VAL A 88 -22.01 -9.97 -22.94
CA VAL A 88 -21.07 -9.04 -22.30
C VAL A 88 -19.70 -9.10 -22.98
N THR A 89 -19.25 -10.27 -23.40
CA THR A 89 -17.97 -10.43 -24.11
C THR A 89 -17.97 -9.71 -25.45
N GLU A 90 -19.03 -9.88 -26.24
CA GLU A 90 -19.18 -9.22 -27.55
C GLU A 90 -19.15 -7.69 -27.39
N LEU A 91 -19.94 -7.14 -26.47
CA LEU A 91 -20.00 -5.69 -26.22
C LEU A 91 -18.70 -5.12 -25.64
N LEU A 92 -17.97 -5.88 -24.81
CA LEU A 92 -16.66 -5.46 -24.32
C LEU A 92 -15.61 -5.41 -25.43
N GLN A 93 -15.65 -6.33 -26.38
CA GLN A 93 -14.71 -6.32 -27.52
C GLN A 93 -14.91 -5.09 -28.40
N GLU A 94 -16.14 -4.58 -28.54
CA GLU A 94 -16.41 -3.31 -29.24
C GLU A 94 -15.74 -2.11 -28.56
N LEU A 95 -15.55 -2.13 -27.24
CA LEU A 95 -14.89 -1.04 -26.52
C LEU A 95 -13.41 -0.96 -26.83
N ASN A 96 -12.76 -2.10 -27.09
CA ASN A 96 -11.35 -2.12 -27.44
C ASN A 96 -10.95 -3.35 -28.27
N GLU A 97 -10.89 -3.16 -29.59
CA GLU A 97 -10.49 -4.17 -30.58
C GLU A 97 -9.08 -4.74 -30.37
N SER A 98 -8.22 -4.08 -29.58
CA SER A 98 -6.89 -4.61 -29.26
C SER A 98 -6.88 -5.66 -28.15
N VAL A 99 -8.03 -5.94 -27.53
CA VAL A 99 -8.17 -6.87 -26.40
C VAL A 99 -8.89 -8.13 -26.87
N SER A 100 -8.31 -9.30 -26.61
CA SER A 100 -8.93 -10.58 -26.96
C SER A 100 -9.93 -11.02 -25.89
N GLY A 101 -11.21 -11.05 -26.20
CA GLY A 101 -12.25 -11.56 -25.28
C GLY A 101 -12.64 -13.01 -25.59
N SER A 102 -12.99 -13.77 -24.56
CA SER A 102 -13.59 -15.11 -24.68
C SER A 102 -14.55 -15.36 -23.53
N TYR A 103 -15.37 -16.42 -23.62
CA TYR A 103 -16.31 -16.76 -22.56
C TYR A 103 -16.52 -18.26 -22.40
N VAL A 104 -17.02 -18.64 -21.23
CA VAL A 104 -17.43 -19.99 -20.84
C VAL A 104 -18.83 -19.91 -20.23
N GLU A 105 -19.79 -20.62 -20.82
CA GLU A 105 -21.19 -20.69 -20.36
C GLU A 105 -21.35 -21.74 -19.26
N GLU A 106 -20.65 -21.55 -18.14
CA GLU A 106 -20.65 -22.47 -17.00
C GLU A 106 -20.82 -21.71 -15.69
N VAL A 107 -21.45 -22.37 -14.71
CA VAL A 107 -21.58 -21.85 -13.35
C VAL A 107 -20.19 -21.87 -12.68
N PRO A 108 -19.64 -20.72 -12.22
CA PRO A 108 -18.28 -20.66 -11.67
C PRO A 108 -17.98 -21.69 -10.58
N GLU A 109 -18.95 -21.96 -9.71
CA GLU A 109 -18.84 -22.94 -8.63
C GLU A 109 -18.58 -24.36 -9.15
N VAL A 110 -19.18 -24.73 -10.29
CA VAL A 110 -18.96 -26.02 -10.94
C VAL A 110 -17.57 -26.06 -11.57
N LEU A 111 -17.17 -25.00 -12.27
CA LEU A 111 -15.85 -24.92 -12.88
C LEU A 111 -14.71 -25.00 -11.84
N ILE A 112 -14.89 -24.36 -10.68
CA ILE A 112 -13.96 -24.44 -9.54
C ILE A 112 -13.79 -25.87 -9.04
N ALA A 113 -14.86 -26.65 -8.99
CA ALA A 113 -14.84 -28.03 -8.54
C ALA A 113 -14.28 -28.99 -9.60
N ASP A 114 -14.73 -28.86 -10.85
CA ASP A 114 -14.52 -29.85 -11.90
C ASP A 114 -13.24 -29.61 -12.70
N ASN A 115 -12.78 -28.35 -12.83
CA ASN A 115 -11.59 -27.99 -13.58
C ASN A 115 -10.71 -26.93 -12.88
N PRO A 116 -10.13 -27.26 -11.72
CA PRO A 116 -9.33 -26.31 -10.94
C PRO A 116 -8.11 -25.74 -11.68
N ASN A 117 -7.57 -26.49 -12.65
CA ASN A 117 -6.40 -26.07 -13.43
C ASN A 117 -6.73 -24.97 -14.46
N PHE A 118 -8.00 -24.71 -14.74
CA PHE A 118 -8.44 -23.63 -15.62
C PHE A 118 -7.84 -22.28 -15.20
N PHE A 119 -7.75 -22.03 -13.89
CA PHE A 119 -7.30 -20.74 -13.35
C PHE A 119 -5.79 -20.47 -13.51
N ASN A 120 -4.99 -21.49 -13.82
CA ASN A 120 -3.54 -21.36 -13.98
C ASN A 120 -3.13 -20.48 -15.18
N GLY A 121 -4.04 -20.29 -16.13
CA GLY A 121 -3.82 -19.48 -17.34
C GLY A 121 -3.93 -17.96 -17.16
N PHE A 122 -4.28 -17.49 -15.96
CA PHE A 122 -4.61 -16.07 -15.73
C PHE A 122 -3.63 -15.40 -14.76
N ASP A 123 -3.43 -14.09 -14.95
CA ASP A 123 -2.64 -13.25 -14.05
C ASP A 123 -3.48 -12.69 -12.89
N LEU A 124 -4.79 -12.56 -13.12
CA LEU A 124 -5.79 -12.10 -12.16
C LEU A 124 -7.12 -12.81 -12.42
N VAL A 125 -7.70 -13.37 -11.36
CA VAL A 125 -9.07 -13.87 -11.31
C VAL A 125 -9.90 -12.88 -10.49
N ILE A 126 -10.99 -12.40 -11.06
CA ILE A 126 -11.93 -11.47 -10.42
C ILE A 126 -13.21 -12.25 -10.14
N ALA A 127 -13.48 -12.50 -8.86
CA ALA A 127 -14.66 -13.24 -8.42
C ALA A 127 -15.75 -12.26 -7.97
N THR A 128 -16.89 -12.22 -8.67
CA THR A 128 -17.98 -11.31 -8.31
C THR A 128 -19.24 -12.03 -7.86
N GLN A 129 -19.89 -11.48 -6.82
CA GLN A 129 -21.14 -12.01 -6.26
C GLN A 129 -21.11 -13.51 -5.87
N MET A 130 -19.93 -14.06 -5.60
CA MET A 130 -19.74 -15.47 -5.23
C MET A 130 -19.93 -15.70 -3.73
N ARG A 131 -20.29 -16.93 -3.35
CA ARG A 131 -20.43 -17.31 -1.94
C ARG A 131 -19.06 -17.55 -1.32
N GLU A 132 -19.00 -17.37 -0.01
CA GLU A 132 -17.78 -17.49 0.77
C GLU A 132 -17.04 -18.83 0.61
N PRO A 133 -17.69 -20.02 0.68
CA PRO A 133 -16.96 -21.28 0.55
C PRO A 133 -16.28 -21.44 -0.82
N ASP A 134 -16.95 -20.96 -1.89
CA ASP A 134 -16.43 -21.07 -3.25
C ASP A 134 -15.23 -20.15 -3.45
N VAL A 135 -15.24 -18.93 -2.89
CA VAL A 135 -14.08 -18.03 -2.97
C VAL A 135 -12.92 -18.46 -2.07
N VAL A 136 -13.18 -19.16 -0.96
CA VAL A 136 -12.13 -19.78 -0.13
C VAL A 136 -11.42 -20.88 -0.93
N GLN A 137 -12.17 -21.76 -1.60
CA GLN A 137 -11.59 -22.79 -2.47
C GLN A 137 -10.82 -22.14 -3.65
N LEU A 138 -11.38 -21.10 -4.27
CA LEU A 138 -10.72 -20.38 -5.36
C LEU A 138 -9.42 -19.69 -4.92
N ASP A 139 -9.35 -19.16 -3.69
CA ASP A 139 -8.12 -18.57 -3.14
C ASP A 139 -6.99 -19.60 -3.06
N GLU A 140 -7.30 -20.81 -2.59
CA GLU A 140 -6.34 -21.92 -2.52
C GLU A 140 -5.82 -22.28 -3.91
N LEU A 141 -6.71 -22.39 -4.90
CA LEU A 141 -6.34 -22.67 -6.30
C LEU A 141 -5.46 -21.56 -6.88
N CYS A 142 -5.85 -20.29 -6.72
CA CYS A 142 -5.09 -19.16 -7.22
C CYS A 142 -3.68 -19.11 -6.60
N ARG A 143 -3.57 -19.32 -5.29
CA ARG A 143 -2.28 -19.37 -4.58
C ARG A 143 -1.42 -20.55 -5.03
N ALA A 144 -2.01 -21.73 -5.20
CA ALA A 144 -1.31 -22.93 -5.67
C ALA A 144 -0.76 -22.78 -7.11
N SER A 145 -1.44 -21.99 -7.95
CA SER A 145 -0.98 -21.72 -9.32
C SER A 145 0.36 -20.96 -9.38
N GLY A 146 0.70 -20.19 -8.33
CA GLY A 146 1.87 -19.30 -8.29
C GLY A 146 1.78 -18.07 -9.23
N ARG A 147 0.73 -17.98 -10.06
CA ARG A 147 0.56 -16.93 -11.08
C ARG A 147 -0.67 -16.07 -10.81
N ALA A 148 -1.82 -16.73 -10.66
CA ALA A 148 -3.11 -16.09 -10.54
C ALA A 148 -3.23 -15.38 -9.19
N LYS A 149 -3.56 -14.09 -9.24
CA LYS A 149 -3.97 -13.31 -8.08
C LYS A 149 -5.49 -13.35 -8.01
N LEU A 150 -6.07 -13.27 -6.81
CA LEU A 150 -7.52 -13.22 -6.65
C LEU A 150 -7.97 -11.83 -6.21
N LEU A 151 -9.05 -11.33 -6.81
CA LEU A 151 -9.78 -10.16 -6.36
C LEU A 151 -11.26 -10.51 -6.19
N VAL A 152 -11.74 -10.55 -4.96
CA VAL A 152 -13.16 -10.76 -4.67
C VAL A 152 -13.85 -9.40 -4.60
N VAL A 153 -14.93 -9.25 -5.35
CA VAL A 153 -15.71 -8.01 -5.40
C VAL A 153 -17.18 -8.32 -5.15
N ARG A 154 -17.81 -7.64 -4.20
CA ARG A 154 -19.25 -7.76 -3.98
C ARG A 154 -19.92 -6.40 -3.88
N SER A 155 -21.10 -6.30 -4.44
CA SER A 155 -22.02 -5.18 -4.27
C SER A 155 -23.29 -5.70 -3.63
N TYR A 156 -23.65 -5.17 -2.47
CA TYR A 156 -24.86 -5.55 -1.73
C TYR A 156 -25.60 -4.29 -1.26
N GLY A 157 -26.67 -3.93 -1.97
CA GLY A 157 -27.34 -2.64 -1.78
C GLY A 157 -26.37 -1.49 -2.05
N LEU A 158 -26.12 -0.65 -1.04
CA LEU A 158 -25.17 0.47 -1.11
C LEU A 158 -23.78 0.12 -0.57
N VAL A 159 -23.52 -1.14 -0.25
CA VAL A 159 -22.24 -1.62 0.30
C VAL A 159 -21.39 -2.22 -0.82
N GLY A 160 -20.16 -1.74 -0.96
CA GLY A 160 -19.11 -2.37 -1.75
C GLY A 160 -18.13 -3.14 -0.87
N TYR A 161 -17.79 -4.36 -1.26
CA TYR A 161 -16.76 -5.18 -0.63
C TYR A 161 -15.70 -5.51 -1.68
N LEU A 162 -14.43 -5.32 -1.30
CA LEU A 162 -13.27 -5.59 -2.14
C LEU A 162 -12.22 -6.33 -1.30
N ARG A 163 -11.77 -7.49 -1.78
CA ARG A 163 -10.73 -8.27 -1.11
C ARG A 163 -9.74 -8.86 -2.10
N ALA A 164 -8.52 -8.30 -2.10
CA ALA A 164 -7.40 -8.88 -2.83
C ALA A 164 -6.79 -10.05 -2.04
N SER A 165 -6.39 -11.12 -2.71
CA SER A 165 -5.71 -12.26 -2.10
C SER A 165 -4.58 -12.76 -2.98
N LEU A 166 -3.38 -12.79 -2.39
CA LEU A 166 -2.13 -13.27 -2.96
C LEU A 166 -1.10 -13.43 -1.83
N PRO A 167 -0.12 -14.35 -1.94
CA PRO A 167 0.84 -14.55 -0.86
C PRO A 167 1.64 -13.28 -0.54
N GLU A 168 2.19 -12.66 -1.59
CA GLU A 168 3.06 -11.50 -1.45
C GLU A 168 2.98 -10.61 -2.69
N HIS A 169 2.83 -9.30 -2.49
CA HIS A 169 2.87 -8.27 -3.52
C HIS A 169 4.06 -7.34 -3.32
N ARG A 170 5.05 -7.48 -4.20
CA ARG A 170 6.30 -6.74 -4.19
C ARG A 170 6.21 -5.53 -5.12
N ILE A 171 6.52 -4.34 -4.59
CA ILE A 171 6.31 -3.07 -5.28
C ILE A 171 7.61 -2.26 -5.23
N VAL A 172 8.13 -1.95 -6.42
CA VAL A 172 9.28 -1.06 -6.60
C VAL A 172 8.79 0.38 -6.78
N GLU A 173 7.87 0.63 -7.71
CA GLU A 173 7.24 1.92 -7.93
C GLU A 173 5.96 2.10 -7.11
N SER A 174 6.07 2.54 -5.84
CA SER A 174 4.88 2.79 -5.00
C SER A 174 4.20 4.15 -5.22
N LYS A 175 4.85 5.08 -5.95
CA LYS A 175 4.34 6.41 -6.34
C LYS A 175 3.71 7.18 -5.18
N PRO A 176 4.50 7.59 -4.18
CA PRO A 176 3.98 8.38 -3.07
C PRO A 176 3.43 9.73 -3.55
N ASP A 177 2.30 10.17 -2.99
CA ASP A 177 1.66 11.45 -3.31
C ASP A 177 2.55 12.67 -2.97
N SER A 178 3.45 12.51 -2.01
CA SER A 178 4.39 13.54 -1.60
C SER A 178 5.76 12.91 -1.39
N GLN A 179 6.78 13.50 -2.02
CA GLN A 179 8.15 13.04 -1.95
C GLN A 179 9.05 14.18 -1.47
N VAL A 180 9.92 13.87 -0.52
CA VAL A 180 10.99 14.77 -0.10
C VAL A 180 12.20 14.50 -0.99
N ASP A 181 12.74 15.55 -1.61
CA ASP A 181 13.88 15.43 -2.51
C ASP A 181 15.13 14.87 -1.80
N ASP A 182 15.83 13.97 -2.49
CA ASP A 182 17.07 13.38 -1.99
C ASP A 182 18.29 14.28 -2.20
N LEU A 183 18.33 15.43 -1.53
CA LEU A 183 19.41 16.41 -1.67
C LEU A 183 20.66 16.11 -0.83
N ARG A 184 20.59 15.18 0.14
CA ARG A 184 21.70 14.81 1.05
C ARG A 184 22.44 15.98 1.73
N LEU A 185 21.81 17.13 1.95
CA LEU A 185 22.51 18.30 2.50
C LEU A 185 22.97 18.12 3.96
N ALA A 186 22.30 17.24 4.73
CA ALA A 186 22.74 16.86 6.06
C ALA A 186 23.97 15.91 6.06
N GLN A 187 24.17 15.16 4.97
CA GLN A 187 25.27 14.19 4.79
C GLN A 187 25.80 14.25 3.35
N PRO A 188 26.41 15.38 2.93
CA PRO A 188 26.87 15.57 1.56
C PRO A 188 28.12 14.72 1.31
N TRP A 189 28.30 14.31 0.05
CA TRP A 189 29.49 13.57 -0.37
C TRP A 189 30.57 14.52 -0.93
N PRO A 190 31.85 14.08 -1.04
CA PRO A 190 32.98 14.95 -1.37
C PRO A 190 32.80 15.77 -2.65
N GLU A 191 32.24 15.17 -3.70
CA GLU A 191 32.07 15.81 -5.01
C GLU A 191 30.99 16.90 -4.97
N LEU A 192 29.92 16.71 -4.18
CA LEU A 192 28.91 17.77 -3.97
C LEU A 192 29.49 18.94 -3.17
N LEU A 193 30.30 18.66 -2.14
CA LEU A 193 31.01 19.68 -1.38
C LEU A 193 32.00 20.45 -2.26
N SER A 194 32.78 19.73 -3.08
CA SER A 194 33.72 20.33 -4.02
C SER A 194 33.01 21.21 -5.06
N PHE A 195 31.85 20.76 -5.55
CA PHE A 195 31.02 21.56 -6.45
C PHE A 195 30.58 22.87 -5.79
N ALA A 196 30.04 22.80 -4.57
CA ALA A 196 29.59 23.99 -3.85
C ALA A 196 30.74 24.94 -3.50
N ALA A 197 31.91 24.40 -3.13
CA ALA A 197 33.11 25.19 -2.81
C ALA A 197 33.71 25.91 -4.04
N SER A 198 33.36 25.50 -5.26
CA SER A 198 33.85 26.14 -6.48
C SER A 198 33.25 27.53 -6.76
N PHE A 199 32.22 27.93 -6.01
CA PHE A 199 31.54 29.21 -6.17
C PHE A 199 32.11 30.26 -5.21
N ASP A 200 32.63 31.36 -5.72
CA ASP A 200 32.97 32.52 -4.90
C ASP A 200 31.82 33.55 -4.91
N LEU A 201 30.89 33.40 -3.96
CA LEU A 201 29.74 34.30 -3.84
C LEU A 201 30.14 35.76 -3.58
N GLY A 202 31.36 36.01 -3.05
CA GLY A 202 31.83 37.34 -2.70
C GLY A 202 32.30 38.17 -3.90
N SER A 203 32.82 37.54 -4.94
CA SER A 203 33.31 38.22 -6.15
C SER A 203 32.33 38.20 -7.33
N MET A 204 31.28 37.38 -7.28
CA MET A 204 30.25 37.32 -8.32
C MET A 204 29.52 38.65 -8.51
N ASP A 205 29.19 38.97 -9.77
CA ASP A 205 28.25 40.03 -10.08
C ASP A 205 26.83 39.69 -9.62
N VAL A 206 25.95 40.70 -9.63
CA VAL A 206 24.56 40.58 -9.14
C VAL A 206 23.76 39.53 -9.90
N VAL A 207 23.98 39.41 -11.22
CA VAL A 207 23.23 38.47 -12.06
C VAL A 207 23.69 37.05 -11.81
N ALA A 208 25.00 36.81 -11.80
CA ALA A 208 25.59 35.51 -11.50
C ALA A 208 25.19 35.02 -10.11
N HIS A 209 25.21 35.91 -9.11
CA HIS A 209 24.81 35.59 -7.74
C HIS A 209 23.32 35.18 -7.62
N ALA A 210 22.43 35.88 -8.33
CA ALA A 210 20.99 35.57 -8.34
C ALA A 210 20.63 34.24 -9.03
N HIS A 211 21.54 33.66 -9.83
CA HIS A 211 21.33 32.39 -10.53
C HIS A 211 22.17 31.23 -9.95
N VAL A 212 22.75 31.40 -8.77
CA VAL A 212 23.44 30.30 -8.07
C VAL A 212 22.38 29.31 -7.56
N PRO A 213 22.50 28.00 -7.86
CA PRO A 213 21.60 26.97 -7.34
C PRO A 213 21.46 27.01 -5.82
N TYR A 214 20.24 26.91 -5.29
CA TYR A 214 20.02 27.02 -3.84
C TYR A 214 20.77 25.94 -3.03
N VAL A 215 21.05 24.77 -3.62
CA VAL A 215 21.86 23.71 -3.00
C VAL A 215 23.26 24.21 -2.66
N VAL A 216 23.88 24.99 -3.55
CA VAL A 216 25.20 25.61 -3.32
C VAL A 216 25.11 26.62 -2.20
N LEU A 217 24.08 27.48 -2.22
CA LEU A 217 23.86 28.49 -1.17
C LEU A 217 23.71 27.84 0.21
N LEU A 218 22.95 26.75 0.31
CA LEU A 218 22.74 26.02 1.55
C LEU A 218 24.03 25.39 2.07
N LEU A 219 24.84 24.75 1.21
CA LEU A 219 26.10 24.14 1.63
C LEU A 219 27.11 25.19 2.09
N GLN A 220 27.24 26.31 1.37
CA GLN A 220 28.11 27.41 1.81
C GLN A 220 27.61 28.07 3.09
N ALA A 221 26.30 28.18 3.28
CA ALA A 221 25.71 28.67 4.53
C ALA A 221 26.03 27.74 5.71
N VAL A 222 26.06 26.42 5.50
CA VAL A 222 26.49 25.44 6.51
C VAL A 222 27.96 25.65 6.88
N ASP A 223 28.84 25.89 5.90
CA ASP A 223 30.25 26.13 6.18
C ASP A 223 30.47 27.44 6.95
N ARG A 224 29.74 28.51 6.61
CA ARG A 224 29.73 29.76 7.38
C ARG A 224 29.19 29.57 8.80
N TRP A 225 28.14 28.77 8.95
CA TRP A 225 27.60 28.41 10.26
C TRP A 225 28.64 27.69 11.12
N ARG A 226 29.28 26.66 10.56
CA ARG A 226 30.32 25.87 11.25
C ARG A 226 31.48 26.72 11.73
N ALA A 227 31.92 27.70 10.95
CA ALA A 227 32.98 28.63 11.33
C ALA A 227 32.63 29.44 12.60
N GLY A 228 31.35 29.76 12.82
CA GLY A 228 30.87 30.45 14.02
C GLY A 228 30.47 29.55 15.19
N HIS A 229 30.44 28.23 15.01
CA HIS A 229 29.87 27.28 15.98
C HIS A 229 30.80 26.09 16.26
N CYS A 230 32.11 26.32 16.33
CA CYS A 230 33.13 25.31 16.64
C CYS A 230 33.05 24.05 15.74
N GLY A 231 32.67 24.21 14.47
CA GLY A 231 32.54 23.12 13.51
C GLY A 231 31.22 22.34 13.58
N ALA A 232 30.33 22.66 14.52
CA ALA A 232 29.03 21.99 14.64
C ALA A 232 28.07 22.40 13.50
N PRO A 233 27.31 21.46 12.90
CA PRO A 233 26.26 21.81 11.94
C PRO A 233 25.06 22.49 12.63
N PRO A 234 24.16 23.12 11.86
CA PRO A 234 22.92 23.68 12.40
C PRO A 234 22.08 22.61 13.12
N GLY A 235 21.70 22.89 14.36
CA GLY A 235 20.87 22.00 15.15
C GLY A 235 19.41 21.97 14.69
N SER A 236 18.65 21.02 15.22
CA SER A 236 17.21 20.88 14.94
C SER A 236 16.33 21.71 15.87
N SER A 237 16.90 22.54 16.76
CA SER A 237 16.13 23.40 17.67
C SER A 237 15.44 24.54 16.93
N SER A 238 14.32 25.05 17.46
CA SER A 238 13.62 26.20 16.85
C SER A 238 14.53 27.43 16.72
N ALA A 239 15.38 27.66 17.72
CA ALA A 239 16.36 28.74 17.73
C ALA A 239 17.41 28.57 16.63
N ASP A 240 18.01 27.38 16.50
CA ASP A 240 19.01 27.11 15.46
C ASP A 240 18.41 27.22 14.06
N ARG A 241 17.20 26.69 13.86
CA ARG A 241 16.47 26.79 12.59
C ARG A 241 16.21 28.25 12.19
N ALA A 242 15.83 29.09 13.15
CA ALA A 242 15.59 30.52 12.91
C ALA A 242 16.91 31.26 12.64
N ALA A 243 17.95 30.99 13.42
CA ALA A 243 19.26 31.58 13.27
C ALA A 243 19.91 31.21 11.92
N PHE A 244 19.83 29.94 11.50
CA PHE A 244 20.36 29.49 10.21
C PHE A 244 19.64 30.14 9.03
N ARG A 245 18.29 30.23 9.09
CA ARG A 245 17.52 31.00 8.10
C ARG A 245 17.90 32.49 8.11
N GLY A 246 18.18 33.06 9.27
CA GLY A 246 18.68 34.43 9.40
C GLY A 246 20.04 34.62 8.72
N LEU A 247 20.98 33.71 8.95
CA LEU A 247 22.29 33.69 8.30
C LEU A 247 22.14 33.63 6.78
N LEU A 248 21.30 32.74 6.26
CA LEU A 248 21.05 32.59 4.83
C LEU A 248 20.43 33.86 4.21
N LYS A 249 19.51 34.54 4.90
CA LYS A 249 18.97 35.83 4.47
C LYS A 249 20.02 36.94 4.49
N GLY A 250 20.96 36.90 5.43
CA GLY A 250 22.09 37.82 5.51
C GLY A 250 23.13 37.65 4.40
N MET A 251 23.10 36.52 3.68
CA MET A 251 23.97 36.25 2.54
C MET A 251 23.50 36.92 1.23
N ARG A 252 22.29 37.50 1.20
CA ARG A 252 21.77 38.24 0.03
C ARG A 252 22.62 39.46 -0.27
N ARG A 253 22.71 39.82 -1.55
CA ARG A 253 23.39 41.06 -1.96
C ARG A 253 22.59 42.28 -1.53
N SER A 254 23.31 43.35 -1.21
CA SER A 254 22.72 44.66 -0.93
C SER A 254 23.34 45.72 -1.85
N VAL A 255 22.51 46.61 -2.35
CA VAL A 255 22.91 47.80 -3.12
C VAL A 255 22.40 49.02 -2.37
N GLU A 256 23.28 49.97 -2.06
CA GLU A 256 22.93 51.20 -1.31
C GLU A 256 22.21 50.94 0.02
N GLY A 257 22.52 49.82 0.68
CA GLY A 257 21.90 49.43 1.95
C GLY A 257 20.54 48.73 1.83
N VAL A 258 20.03 48.53 0.61
CA VAL A 258 18.81 47.78 0.34
C VAL A 258 19.16 46.36 -0.13
N GLN A 259 18.64 45.34 0.55
CA GLN A 259 18.80 43.96 0.11
C GLN A 259 18.03 43.71 -1.20
N LEU A 260 18.70 43.08 -2.15
CA LEU A 260 18.09 42.68 -3.40
C LEU A 260 17.13 41.50 -3.17
N HIS A 261 16.08 41.46 -3.99
CA HIS A 261 15.19 40.32 -4.08
C HIS A 261 15.81 39.27 -5.01
N GLU A 262 16.11 38.09 -4.48
CA GLU A 262 16.80 37.01 -5.18
C GLU A 262 16.03 35.70 -4.97
N GLU A 263 15.41 35.19 -6.03
CA GLU A 263 14.49 34.04 -5.95
C GLU A 263 15.19 32.76 -5.48
N ASN A 264 16.44 32.55 -5.89
CA ASN A 264 17.27 31.42 -5.46
C ASN A 264 17.49 31.41 -3.93
N PHE A 265 17.58 32.57 -3.27
CA PHE A 265 17.63 32.67 -1.81
C PHE A 265 16.26 32.41 -1.15
N ASP A 266 15.16 32.77 -1.80
CA ASP A 266 13.81 32.45 -1.33
C ASP A 266 13.57 30.93 -1.38
N GLU A 267 14.02 30.26 -2.44
CA GLU A 267 14.06 28.80 -2.55
C GLU A 267 14.96 28.18 -1.48
N ALA A 268 16.17 28.72 -1.29
CA ALA A 268 17.12 28.23 -0.27
C ALA A 268 16.50 28.28 1.13
N VAL A 269 15.83 29.37 1.50
CA VAL A 269 15.18 29.51 2.82
C VAL A 269 14.06 28.48 3.00
N LYS A 270 13.27 28.21 1.94
CA LYS A 270 12.23 27.17 1.95
C LYS A 270 12.83 25.77 2.07
N ALA A 271 13.94 25.50 1.38
CA ALA A 271 14.64 24.21 1.36
C ALA A 271 15.61 24.02 2.55
N ALA A 272 15.78 25.01 3.42
CA ALA A 272 16.74 24.96 4.53
C ALA A 272 16.52 23.77 5.48
N PHE A 273 15.32 23.17 5.51
CA PHE A 273 15.06 21.98 6.31
C PHE A 273 15.89 20.76 5.92
N HIS A 274 16.33 20.65 4.66
CA HIS A 274 17.19 19.56 4.21
C HIS A 274 18.57 19.54 4.89
N VAL A 275 19.01 20.66 5.46
CA VAL A 275 20.31 20.79 6.13
C VAL A 275 20.30 20.17 7.53
N TYR A 276 19.25 20.44 8.31
CA TYR A 276 19.16 20.03 9.72
C TYR A 276 18.21 18.84 9.94
N THR A 277 17.65 18.28 8.87
CA THR A 277 16.88 17.03 8.93
C THR A 277 17.82 15.86 8.64
N PRO A 278 18.10 14.99 9.64
CA PRO A 278 18.99 13.86 9.42
C PRO A 278 18.36 12.88 8.43
N TYR A 279 19.20 12.19 7.67
CA TYR A 279 18.75 11.13 6.80
C TYR A 279 18.20 9.95 7.62
N VAL A 280 17.03 9.46 7.25
CA VAL A 280 16.40 8.29 7.88
C VAL A 280 15.83 7.40 6.79
N ILE A 281 16.20 6.11 6.82
CA ILE A 281 15.59 5.09 5.98
C ILE A 281 14.10 4.95 6.36
N PRO A 282 13.16 5.08 5.41
CA PRO A 282 11.73 4.91 5.67
C PRO A 282 11.42 3.60 6.39
N SER A 283 10.41 3.62 7.29
CA SER A 283 10.05 2.48 8.14
C SER A 283 9.78 1.21 7.34
N GLU A 284 9.08 1.35 6.21
CA GLU A 284 8.70 0.21 5.40
C GLU A 284 9.92 -0.41 4.73
N VAL A 285 10.84 0.40 4.21
CA VAL A 285 12.09 -0.11 3.62
C VAL A 285 12.96 -0.75 4.70
N ARG A 286 13.03 -0.17 5.89
CA ARG A 286 13.74 -0.76 7.03
C ARG A 286 13.19 -2.14 7.40
N SER A 287 11.88 -2.32 7.37
CA SER A 287 11.26 -3.62 7.58
C SER A 287 11.64 -4.62 6.48
N LEU A 288 11.76 -4.20 5.22
CA LEU A 288 12.24 -5.07 4.13
C LEU A 288 13.70 -5.48 4.33
N LEU A 289 14.58 -4.55 4.71
CA LEU A 289 15.99 -4.85 4.96
C LEU A 289 16.18 -5.83 6.14
N ALA A 290 15.29 -5.78 7.12
CA ALA A 290 15.27 -6.69 8.27
C ALA A 290 14.52 -8.00 8.01
N ASP A 291 13.89 -8.16 6.84
CA ASP A 291 13.07 -9.32 6.53
C ASP A 291 13.93 -10.57 6.29
N GLU A 292 13.48 -11.71 6.80
CA GLU A 292 14.17 -12.99 6.63
C GLU A 292 14.27 -13.40 5.16
N ALA A 293 13.32 -12.98 4.31
CA ALA A 293 13.36 -13.24 2.87
C ALA A 293 14.55 -12.58 2.16
N ALA A 294 15.07 -11.46 2.69
CA ALA A 294 16.33 -10.86 2.26
C ALA A 294 17.55 -11.42 3.04
N GLY A 295 17.32 -12.19 4.10
CA GLY A 295 18.31 -12.66 5.06
C GLY A 295 18.48 -14.17 5.03
N SER A 296 18.12 -14.83 6.14
CA SER A 296 18.39 -16.25 6.34
C SER A 296 17.61 -17.17 5.39
N ALA A 297 16.48 -16.71 4.85
CA ALA A 297 15.65 -17.46 3.91
C ALA A 297 16.03 -17.22 2.43
N LEU A 298 17.08 -16.44 2.16
CA LEU A 298 17.55 -16.23 0.79
C LEU A 298 18.18 -17.53 0.24
N GLY A 299 17.69 -17.98 -0.91
CA GLY A 299 18.08 -19.27 -1.52
C GLY A 299 18.01 -19.25 -3.05
N PRO A 300 18.35 -20.37 -3.72
CA PRO A 300 18.39 -20.43 -5.18
C PRO A 300 17.06 -20.09 -5.86
N GLY A 301 15.93 -20.41 -5.20
CA GLY A 301 14.58 -20.11 -5.68
C GLY A 301 14.03 -18.74 -5.25
N SER A 302 14.83 -17.89 -4.60
CA SER A 302 14.37 -16.57 -4.16
C SER A 302 14.01 -15.68 -5.33
N ASP A 303 12.98 -14.87 -5.14
CA ASP A 303 12.56 -13.88 -6.12
C ASP A 303 13.63 -12.79 -6.32
N GLU A 304 13.70 -12.25 -7.54
CA GLU A 304 14.58 -11.14 -7.90
C GLU A 304 14.47 -9.97 -6.90
N PHE A 305 13.25 -9.61 -6.47
CA PHE A 305 13.01 -8.54 -5.52
C PHE A 305 13.79 -8.74 -4.21
N TRP A 306 13.78 -9.96 -3.66
CA TRP A 306 14.45 -10.24 -2.39
C TRP A 306 15.97 -10.31 -2.51
N ILE A 307 16.49 -10.72 -3.67
CA ILE A 307 17.92 -10.61 -3.99
C ILE A 307 18.35 -9.15 -4.05
N LEU A 308 17.53 -8.29 -4.66
CA LEU A 308 17.77 -6.84 -4.70
C LEU A 308 17.68 -6.20 -3.31
N VAL A 309 16.73 -6.61 -2.45
CA VAL A 309 16.67 -6.16 -1.04
C VAL A 309 17.91 -6.61 -0.26
N ALA A 310 18.38 -7.85 -0.47
CA ALA A 310 19.59 -8.37 0.17
C ALA A 310 20.84 -7.58 -0.25
N ALA A 311 21.00 -7.32 -1.56
CA ALA A 311 22.09 -6.49 -2.09
C ALA A 311 22.02 -5.05 -1.55
N LEU A 312 20.80 -4.48 -1.48
CA LEU A 312 20.57 -3.17 -0.90
C LEU A 312 20.97 -3.11 0.58
N ARG A 313 20.69 -4.16 1.35
CA ARG A 313 21.12 -4.26 2.75
C ARG A 313 22.64 -4.24 2.89
N GLU A 314 23.34 -4.96 2.03
CA GLU A 314 24.81 -4.98 2.03
C GLU A 314 25.39 -3.62 1.63
N PHE A 315 24.82 -2.98 0.60
CA PHE A 315 25.19 -1.61 0.21
C PHE A 315 25.00 -0.62 1.38
N VAL A 316 23.83 -0.65 2.04
CA VAL A 316 23.54 0.25 3.17
C VAL A 316 24.58 0.08 4.29
N ALA A 317 25.02 -1.14 4.55
CA ALA A 317 26.02 -1.44 5.58
C ALA A 317 27.46 -1.07 5.18
N ALA A 318 27.77 -1.08 3.88
CA ALA A 318 29.09 -0.78 3.34
C ALA A 318 29.15 0.61 2.69
N GLU A 319 29.04 0.69 1.36
CA GLU A 319 29.26 1.92 0.58
C GLU A 319 28.26 3.02 0.89
N GLY A 320 27.04 2.65 1.26
CA GLY A 320 25.94 3.56 1.56
C GLY A 320 26.09 4.30 2.90
N GLY A 321 26.95 3.83 3.81
CA GLY A 321 27.18 4.50 5.10
C GLY A 321 25.91 4.71 5.92
N GLY A 322 25.02 3.71 5.95
CA GLY A 322 23.72 3.78 6.60
C GLY A 322 22.62 4.42 5.74
N CYS A 323 22.93 4.78 4.49
CA CYS A 323 21.97 5.36 3.57
C CYS A 323 21.62 4.44 2.40
N LEU A 324 20.42 4.61 1.86
CA LEU A 324 20.04 4.00 0.58
C LEU A 324 20.83 4.63 -0.59
N PRO A 325 20.88 4.00 -1.76
CA PRO A 325 21.39 4.60 -3.00
C PRO A 325 20.75 5.96 -3.27
N LEU A 326 21.54 6.88 -3.84
CA LEU A 326 21.03 8.19 -4.25
C LEU A 326 20.03 8.04 -5.41
N GLU A 327 18.89 8.73 -5.33
CA GLU A 327 17.87 8.71 -6.41
C GLU A 327 18.37 9.33 -7.72
N GLY A 328 19.30 10.29 -7.63
CA GLY A 328 19.97 10.94 -8.76
C GLY A 328 19.18 12.07 -9.41
N SER A 329 17.87 12.19 -9.15
CA SER A 329 17.06 13.34 -9.55
C SER A 329 17.14 14.48 -8.53
N ILE A 330 17.10 15.71 -9.03
CA ILE A 330 16.98 16.94 -8.25
C ILE A 330 15.76 17.74 -8.72
N PRO A 331 15.09 18.51 -7.84
CA PRO A 331 13.95 19.34 -8.21
C PRO A 331 14.38 20.48 -9.14
N ASP A 332 13.40 21.12 -9.77
CA ASP A 332 13.62 22.38 -10.48
C ASP A 332 14.04 23.49 -9.50
N MET A 333 14.84 24.45 -9.97
CA MET A 333 15.33 25.54 -9.14
C MET A 333 15.77 26.75 -9.97
N HIS A 334 15.72 27.93 -9.36
CA HIS A 334 16.17 29.18 -9.96
C HIS A 334 17.70 29.18 -10.12
N ALA A 335 18.16 28.83 -11.32
CA ALA A 335 19.56 28.83 -11.71
C ALA A 335 19.71 29.01 -13.23
N THR A 336 20.92 29.29 -13.72
CA THR A 336 21.18 29.19 -15.17
C THR A 336 21.09 27.73 -15.62
N THR A 337 20.70 27.51 -16.87
CA THR A 337 20.64 26.15 -17.46
C THR A 337 21.96 25.40 -17.32
N ASP A 338 23.10 26.07 -17.52
CA ASP A 338 24.43 25.46 -17.37
C ASP A 338 24.69 25.00 -15.92
N LEU A 339 24.45 25.89 -14.93
CA LEU A 339 24.69 25.57 -13.53
C LEU A 339 23.78 24.45 -13.03
N TYR A 340 22.51 24.46 -13.47
CA TYR A 340 21.55 23.40 -13.17
C TYR A 340 22.02 22.05 -13.74
N LEU A 341 22.42 22.00 -15.01
CA LEU A 341 22.88 20.76 -15.65
C LEU A 341 24.17 20.23 -15.01
N ARG A 342 25.09 21.11 -14.61
CA ARG A 342 26.31 20.73 -13.90
C ARG A 342 26.00 20.16 -12.52
N LEU A 343 25.10 20.77 -11.75
CA LEU A 343 24.65 20.23 -10.47
C LEU A 343 23.94 18.87 -10.66
N GLN A 344 23.06 18.76 -11.66
CA GLN A 344 22.37 17.52 -11.99
C GLN A 344 23.36 16.40 -12.34
N ALA A 345 24.44 16.71 -13.06
CA ALA A 345 25.49 15.74 -13.37
C ALA A 345 26.16 15.18 -12.11
N VAL A 346 26.46 16.03 -11.11
CA VAL A 346 27.06 15.60 -9.83
C VAL A 346 26.17 14.58 -9.10
N TYR A 347 24.85 14.81 -9.06
CA TYR A 347 23.89 13.86 -8.48
C TYR A 347 23.77 12.57 -9.29
N ARG A 348 23.67 12.69 -10.62
CA ARG A 348 23.58 11.53 -11.52
C ARG A 348 24.80 10.64 -11.40
N GLU A 349 26.01 11.19 -11.39
CA GLU A 349 27.26 10.43 -11.27
C GLU A 349 27.38 9.71 -9.92
N LYS A 350 26.92 10.34 -8.83
CA LYS A 350 26.84 9.66 -7.53
C LYS A 350 25.82 8.53 -7.54
N ALA A 351 24.64 8.72 -8.15
CA ALA A 351 23.63 7.68 -8.27
C ALA A 351 24.12 6.49 -9.11
N GLU A 352 24.78 6.73 -10.25
CA GLU A 352 25.35 5.65 -11.08
C GLU A 352 26.45 4.87 -10.34
N ARG A 353 27.26 5.53 -9.49
CA ARG A 353 28.21 4.83 -8.63
C ARG A 353 27.52 3.95 -7.60
N ASP A 354 26.44 4.42 -6.99
CA ASP A 354 25.66 3.63 -6.05
C ASP A 354 25.00 2.42 -6.72
N VAL A 355 24.47 2.62 -7.94
CA VAL A 355 23.92 1.53 -8.78
C VAL A 355 24.99 0.48 -9.04
N ALA A 356 26.20 0.89 -9.46
CA ALA A 356 27.29 -0.04 -9.71
C ALA A 356 27.71 -0.83 -8.46
N ALA A 357 27.72 -0.20 -7.29
CA ALA A 357 28.00 -0.86 -6.02
C ALA A 357 26.91 -1.89 -5.66
N VAL A 358 25.63 -1.52 -5.76
CA VAL A 358 24.51 -2.44 -5.54
C VAL A 358 24.56 -3.60 -6.53
N GLU A 359 24.83 -3.33 -7.81
CA GLU A 359 24.94 -4.36 -8.85
C GLU A 359 26.08 -5.35 -8.56
N ALA A 360 27.21 -4.89 -8.02
CA ALA A 360 28.28 -5.77 -7.59
C ALA A 360 27.83 -6.74 -6.48
N HIS A 361 27.05 -6.26 -5.50
CA HIS A 361 26.44 -7.11 -4.47
C HIS A 361 25.43 -8.10 -5.08
N VAL A 362 24.57 -7.65 -6.00
CA VAL A 362 23.62 -8.51 -6.73
C VAL A 362 24.34 -9.66 -7.44
N ARG A 363 25.38 -9.35 -8.23
CA ARG A 363 26.16 -10.35 -8.98
C ARG A 363 26.82 -11.37 -8.05
N ARG A 364 27.36 -10.90 -6.92
CA ARG A 364 27.96 -11.77 -5.91
C ARG A 364 26.92 -12.69 -5.28
N LEU A 365 25.78 -12.15 -4.86
CA LEU A 365 24.69 -12.92 -4.26
C LEU A 365 24.15 -13.97 -5.24
N LEU A 366 23.89 -13.60 -6.50
CA LEU A 366 23.48 -14.56 -7.54
C LEU A 366 24.47 -15.72 -7.67
N THR A 367 25.77 -15.42 -7.71
CA THR A 367 26.81 -16.46 -7.77
C THR A 367 26.80 -17.37 -6.54
N GLN A 368 26.63 -16.81 -5.34
CA GLN A 368 26.53 -17.57 -4.08
C GLN A 368 25.29 -18.46 -4.04
N LEU A 369 24.19 -18.03 -4.67
CA LEU A 369 22.94 -18.78 -4.80
C LEU A 369 22.97 -19.81 -5.94
N GLY A 370 24.08 -19.96 -6.65
CA GLY A 370 24.21 -20.87 -7.80
C GLY A 370 23.48 -20.40 -9.06
N ARG A 371 23.16 -19.10 -9.15
CA ARG A 371 22.50 -18.45 -10.27
C ARG A 371 23.50 -17.74 -11.17
N THR A 372 23.05 -17.33 -12.36
CA THR A 372 23.92 -16.60 -13.30
C THR A 372 24.14 -15.19 -12.78
N ALA A 373 25.40 -14.75 -12.66
CA ALA A 373 25.71 -13.42 -12.11
C ALA A 373 25.03 -12.26 -12.85
N THR A 374 24.78 -12.41 -14.16
CA THR A 374 24.15 -11.40 -15.02
C THR A 374 22.66 -11.63 -15.23
N GLU A 375 22.02 -12.47 -14.41
CA GLU A 375 20.60 -12.80 -14.55
C GLU A 375 19.71 -11.56 -14.38
N ILE A 376 20.04 -10.68 -13.44
CA ILE A 376 19.34 -9.42 -13.21
C ILE A 376 20.03 -8.33 -14.03
N PRO A 377 19.38 -7.73 -15.04
CA PRO A 377 19.99 -6.72 -15.90
C PRO A 377 20.32 -5.41 -15.17
N HIS A 378 21.34 -4.69 -15.67
CA HIS A 378 21.73 -3.38 -15.14
C HIS A 378 20.54 -2.41 -15.05
N GLU A 379 19.70 -2.32 -16.07
CA GLU A 379 18.53 -1.43 -16.07
C GLU A 379 17.53 -1.76 -14.95
N THR A 380 17.39 -3.03 -14.59
CA THR A 380 16.55 -3.47 -13.45
C THR A 380 17.15 -3.01 -12.13
N VAL A 381 18.47 -3.20 -11.94
CA VAL A 381 19.16 -2.71 -10.73
C VAL A 381 19.08 -1.19 -10.63
N ARG A 382 19.33 -0.49 -11.72
CA ARG A 382 19.25 0.97 -11.83
C ARG A 382 17.86 1.49 -11.50
N HIS A 383 16.83 0.87 -12.08
CA HIS A 383 15.44 1.17 -11.78
C HIS A 383 15.12 0.94 -10.30
N TYR A 384 15.55 -0.19 -9.74
CA TYR A 384 15.35 -0.51 -8.33
C TYR A 384 16.04 0.49 -7.39
N CYS A 385 17.31 0.85 -7.63
CA CYS A 385 18.05 1.84 -6.86
C CYS A 385 17.36 3.22 -6.85
N ARG A 386 16.86 3.65 -8.02
CA ARG A 386 16.12 4.92 -8.14
C ARG A 386 14.88 4.97 -7.23
N HIS A 387 14.24 3.83 -6.99
CA HIS A 387 13.04 3.72 -6.17
C HIS A 387 13.29 3.11 -4.79
N ALA A 388 14.55 2.96 -4.36
CA ALA A 388 14.91 2.25 -3.13
C ALA A 388 14.25 2.82 -1.86
N ARG A 389 13.92 4.12 -1.82
CA ARG A 389 13.19 4.74 -0.69
C ARG A 389 11.72 4.35 -0.60
N HIS A 390 11.17 3.90 -1.71
CA HIS A 390 9.74 3.76 -1.92
C HIS A 390 9.32 2.29 -2.04
N LEU A 391 10.24 1.37 -1.81
CA LEU A 391 9.95 -0.06 -1.85
C LEU A 391 8.86 -0.42 -0.85
N ARG A 392 7.97 -1.33 -1.26
CA ARG A 392 6.91 -1.89 -0.43
C ARG A 392 6.77 -3.38 -0.70
N CYS A 393 6.39 -4.11 0.33
CA CYS A 393 5.95 -5.49 0.21
C CYS A 393 4.69 -5.67 1.05
N VAL A 394 3.63 -6.20 0.45
CA VAL A 394 2.35 -6.46 1.11
C VAL A 394 2.09 -7.95 1.12
N ARG A 395 1.92 -8.54 2.30
CA ARG A 395 1.57 -9.96 2.47
C ARG A 395 0.10 -10.09 2.86
N TYR A 396 -0.66 -10.90 2.14
CA TYR A 396 -2.08 -11.08 2.39
C TYR A 396 -2.35 -12.42 3.03
N ARG A 397 -3.13 -12.39 4.10
CA ARG A 397 -3.74 -13.58 4.70
C ARG A 397 -4.65 -14.29 3.69
N THR A 398 -4.72 -15.61 3.80
CA THR A 398 -5.67 -16.42 3.02
C THR A 398 -7.11 -16.09 3.42
N LEU A 399 -8.05 -16.40 2.53
CA LEU A 399 -9.46 -16.30 2.87
C LEU A 399 -9.83 -17.33 3.95
N ALA A 400 -9.31 -18.55 3.90
CA ALA A 400 -9.53 -19.56 4.95
C ALA A 400 -9.13 -19.06 6.35
N GLU A 401 -8.00 -18.35 6.44
CA GLU A 401 -7.53 -17.73 7.69
C GLU A 401 -8.44 -16.60 8.20
N GLU A 402 -9.07 -15.88 7.28
CA GLU A 402 -9.96 -14.76 7.57
C GLU A 402 -11.35 -15.24 8.01
N THR A 403 -11.82 -16.35 7.43
CA THR A 403 -13.18 -16.87 7.62
C THR A 403 -13.29 -17.89 8.75
N SER A 404 -12.20 -18.59 9.09
CA SER A 404 -12.18 -19.58 10.18
C SER A 404 -12.25 -18.89 11.57
N PRO A 405 -13.12 -19.37 12.49
CA PRO A 405 -13.22 -18.83 13.85
C PRO A 405 -11.89 -18.82 14.63
N GLU A 406 -11.02 -19.80 14.39
CA GLU A 406 -9.77 -19.98 15.14
C GLU A 406 -8.69 -18.96 14.76
N THR A 407 -8.68 -18.56 13.49
CA THR A 407 -7.64 -17.68 12.92
C THR A 407 -8.17 -16.29 12.59
N ALA A 408 -9.48 -16.08 12.60
CA ALA A 408 -10.06 -14.78 12.32
C ALA A 408 -9.54 -13.72 13.32
N ARG A 409 -9.28 -12.52 12.83
CA ARG A 409 -8.76 -11.42 13.65
C ARG A 409 -9.88 -10.71 14.41
N GLY A 410 -10.64 -11.47 15.20
CA GLY A 410 -11.74 -10.97 16.04
C GLY A 410 -11.31 -9.79 16.90
N ALA A 411 -10.18 -9.88 17.60
CA ALA A 411 -9.67 -8.78 18.41
C ALA A 411 -9.39 -7.48 17.62
N ALA A 412 -8.89 -7.60 16.38
CA ALA A 412 -8.65 -6.42 15.53
C ALA A 412 -9.97 -5.81 15.06
N LEU A 413 -10.97 -6.64 14.75
CA LEU A 413 -12.33 -6.17 14.47
C LEU A 413 -12.89 -5.45 15.71
N ALA A 414 -12.81 -6.05 16.91
CA ALA A 414 -13.27 -5.41 18.16
C ALA A 414 -12.65 -4.02 18.37
N ALA A 415 -11.33 -3.90 18.17
CA ALA A 415 -10.61 -2.63 18.28
C ALA A 415 -11.04 -1.60 17.23
N ALA A 416 -11.35 -2.04 16.00
CA ALA A 416 -11.88 -1.18 14.96
C ALA A 416 -13.30 -0.69 15.29
N LEU A 417 -14.17 -1.56 15.82
CA LEU A 417 -15.53 -1.21 16.22
C LEU A 417 -15.56 -0.23 17.42
N SER A 418 -14.57 -0.28 18.31
CA SER A 418 -14.47 0.59 19.49
C SER A 418 -13.82 1.96 19.22
N GLY A 419 -13.44 2.25 17.98
CA GLY A 419 -12.82 3.53 17.61
C GLY A 419 -11.38 3.72 18.12
N GLY A 420 -10.65 2.63 18.42
CA GLY A 420 -9.24 2.69 18.81
C GLY A 420 -8.96 3.14 20.26
N GLY A 421 -9.98 3.26 21.11
CA GLY A 421 -9.83 3.58 22.53
C GLY A 421 -10.03 2.36 23.47
N PRO A 422 -9.16 2.14 24.47
CA PRO A 422 -9.43 1.18 25.53
C PRO A 422 -10.53 1.74 26.44
N GLY A 423 -11.79 1.39 26.16
CA GLY A 423 -12.95 1.79 26.98
C GLY A 423 -14.26 2.06 26.22
N GLY A 424 -14.26 2.08 24.89
CA GLY A 424 -15.42 2.39 24.06
C GLY A 424 -16.31 1.20 23.67
N GLY A 425 -16.36 0.12 24.46
CA GLY A 425 -16.98 -1.17 24.08
C GLY A 425 -18.51 -1.20 23.95
N GLY A 426 -19.22 -0.08 24.16
CA GLY A 426 -20.69 -0.07 24.26
C GLY A 426 -21.44 0.38 23.00
N GLY A 427 -20.81 1.11 22.09
CA GLY A 427 -21.53 1.84 21.03
C GLY A 427 -22.10 0.94 19.92
N LEU A 428 -21.24 0.20 19.24
CA LEU A 428 -21.64 -0.55 18.04
C LEU A 428 -22.29 -1.91 18.37
N TYR A 429 -21.82 -2.62 19.40
CA TYR A 429 -22.54 -3.79 19.92
C TYR A 429 -23.96 -3.37 20.34
N GLY A 430 -24.09 -2.19 20.96
CA GLY A 430 -25.35 -1.54 21.24
C GLY A 430 -26.19 -1.29 19.98
N SER A 431 -25.66 -0.60 18.97
CA SER A 431 -26.42 -0.28 17.75
C SER A 431 -26.78 -1.51 16.90
N ILE A 432 -25.92 -2.54 16.80
CA ILE A 432 -26.20 -3.80 16.09
C ILE A 432 -27.25 -4.65 16.84
N MET A 433 -27.19 -4.65 18.18
CA MET A 433 -28.16 -5.38 19.02
C MET A 433 -29.44 -4.59 19.32
N GLY A 434 -29.56 -3.33 18.88
CA GLY A 434 -30.69 -2.46 19.20
C GLY A 434 -30.72 -1.93 20.65
N LEU A 435 -29.58 -1.93 21.33
CA LEU A 435 -29.36 -1.49 22.72
C LEU A 435 -28.70 -0.09 22.82
N GLY A 436 -28.43 0.61 21.70
CA GLY A 436 -27.77 1.93 21.69
C GLY A 436 -28.28 2.87 20.60
N GLY A 437 -28.31 4.18 20.90
CA GLY A 437 -28.94 5.24 20.10
C GLY A 437 -28.05 5.99 19.09
N ALA A 438 -26.80 5.56 18.86
CA ALA A 438 -25.94 6.17 17.86
C ALA A 438 -26.23 5.56 16.48
N ALA A 439 -26.50 6.40 15.48
CA ALA A 439 -26.68 5.97 14.11
C ALA A 439 -25.33 5.52 13.53
N VAL A 440 -25.33 4.57 12.58
CA VAL A 440 -24.10 4.08 11.92
C VAL A 440 -23.29 5.22 11.28
N GLY A 441 -23.94 6.33 10.91
CA GLY A 441 -23.30 7.52 10.33
C GLY A 441 -22.46 8.35 11.31
N ASP A 442 -22.60 8.15 12.62
CA ASP A 442 -21.88 8.93 13.64
C ASP A 442 -20.54 8.28 14.06
N LEU A 443 -20.20 7.14 13.45
CA LEU A 443 -19.02 6.35 13.80
C LEU A 443 -17.79 6.77 12.98
N PRO A 444 -16.57 6.60 13.52
CA PRO A 444 -15.36 6.78 12.72
C PRO A 444 -15.36 5.82 11.52
N PRO A 445 -14.81 6.21 10.35
CA PRO A 445 -14.92 5.43 9.12
C PRO A 445 -14.47 3.96 9.25
N GLY A 446 -13.44 3.68 10.05
CA GLY A 446 -12.97 2.31 10.30
C GLY A 446 -13.98 1.44 11.05
N ALA A 447 -14.75 2.01 11.97
CA ALA A 447 -15.80 1.30 12.69
C ALA A 447 -16.99 0.99 11.78
N VAL A 448 -17.35 1.92 10.89
CA VAL A 448 -18.41 1.70 9.88
C VAL A 448 -18.02 0.55 8.94
N ALA A 449 -16.80 0.57 8.40
CA ALA A 449 -16.33 -0.48 7.50
C ALA A 449 -16.33 -1.87 8.17
N ALA A 450 -15.88 -1.95 9.43
CA ALA A 450 -15.89 -3.19 10.18
C ALA A 450 -17.32 -3.68 10.50
N ALA A 451 -18.26 -2.78 10.78
CA ALA A 451 -19.68 -3.11 10.97
C ALA A 451 -20.31 -3.67 9.68
N LEU A 452 -20.07 -3.02 8.54
CA LEU A 452 -20.58 -3.46 7.24
C LEU A 452 -20.01 -4.83 6.84
N TYR A 453 -18.72 -5.08 7.13
CA TYR A 453 -18.12 -6.40 6.95
C TYR A 453 -18.84 -7.48 7.77
N LEU A 454 -19.08 -7.23 9.06
CA LEU A 454 -19.81 -8.18 9.93
C LEU A 454 -21.25 -8.42 9.45
N LEU A 455 -21.93 -7.39 8.95
CA LEU A 455 -23.26 -7.54 8.38
C LEU A 455 -23.25 -8.38 7.09
N LEU A 456 -22.25 -8.22 6.22
CA LEU A 456 -22.11 -9.09 5.04
C LEU A 456 -21.92 -10.55 5.43
N ARG A 457 -21.09 -10.83 6.45
CA ARG A 457 -20.93 -12.18 7.02
C ARG A 457 -22.25 -12.74 7.57
N ALA A 458 -23.04 -11.90 8.25
CA ALA A 458 -24.35 -12.28 8.76
C ALA A 458 -25.35 -12.57 7.63
N VAL A 459 -25.31 -11.79 6.54
CA VAL A 459 -26.12 -12.02 5.33
C VAL A 459 -25.78 -13.37 4.69
N ASP A 460 -24.49 -13.72 4.59
CA ASP A 460 -24.08 -15.03 4.07
C ASP A 460 -24.55 -16.17 4.96
N ARG A 461 -24.48 -16.00 6.29
CA ARG A 461 -25.01 -16.97 7.26
C ARG A 461 -26.53 -17.13 7.13
N PHE A 462 -27.26 -16.03 6.97
CA PHE A 462 -28.69 -16.04 6.73
C PHE A 462 -29.03 -16.81 5.44
N PHE A 463 -28.26 -16.60 4.37
CA PHE A 463 -28.44 -17.33 3.11
C PHE A 463 -28.26 -18.83 3.29
N VAL A 464 -27.22 -19.26 4.02
CA VAL A 464 -26.98 -20.68 4.32
C VAL A 464 -28.16 -21.29 5.10
N GLN A 465 -28.78 -20.53 6.01
CA GLN A 465 -29.88 -21.01 6.84
C GLN A 465 -31.24 -21.06 6.12
N THR A 466 -31.47 -20.13 5.19
CA THR A 466 -32.80 -19.91 4.60
C THR A 466 -32.89 -20.23 3.11
N GLY A 467 -31.76 -20.39 2.43
CA GLY A 467 -31.68 -20.58 0.97
C GLY A 467 -31.97 -19.32 0.16
N ARG A 468 -32.11 -18.15 0.78
CA ARG A 468 -32.36 -16.87 0.11
C ARG A 468 -31.68 -15.71 0.84
N TYR A 469 -31.55 -14.56 0.17
CA TYR A 469 -31.02 -13.36 0.80
C TYR A 469 -32.11 -12.60 1.59
N PRO A 470 -31.77 -11.90 2.69
CA PRO A 470 -32.72 -11.08 3.44
C PRO A 470 -33.42 -10.04 2.56
N GLY A 471 -34.71 -9.83 2.77
CA GLY A 471 -35.53 -8.87 2.05
C GLY A 471 -35.90 -9.27 0.62
N THR A 472 -35.47 -10.45 0.15
CA THR A 472 -35.94 -10.99 -1.13
C THR A 472 -37.28 -11.71 -0.92
N ALA A 473 -38.35 -11.16 -1.51
CA ALA A 473 -39.67 -11.77 -1.46
C ALA A 473 -39.63 -13.08 -2.27
N GLY A 474 -39.61 -14.21 -1.57
CA GLY A 474 -39.72 -15.53 -2.17
C GLY A 474 -41.11 -15.77 -2.76
N GLY A 475 -41.43 -15.15 -3.90
CA GLY A 475 -42.62 -15.47 -4.68
C GLY A 475 -43.97 -15.12 -4.05
N GLY A 476 -44.06 -14.33 -2.98
CA GLY A 476 -45.32 -13.79 -2.47
C GLY A 476 -45.33 -13.43 -0.97
N THR A 477 -45.91 -12.26 -0.67
CA THR A 477 -46.47 -11.82 0.64
C THR A 477 -45.58 -11.73 1.90
N ALA A 478 -44.34 -12.21 1.93
CA ALA A 478 -43.48 -12.05 3.10
C ALA A 478 -43.03 -10.59 3.28
N ASP A 479 -43.30 -10.00 4.44
CA ASP A 479 -42.84 -8.65 4.77
C ASP A 479 -41.32 -8.68 4.98
N PRO A 480 -40.52 -7.85 4.31
CA PRO A 480 -39.08 -7.73 4.59
C PRO A 480 -38.75 -7.51 6.07
N ALA A 481 -39.70 -6.99 6.87
CA ALA A 481 -39.57 -6.88 8.31
C ALA A 481 -39.42 -8.23 9.03
N ASP A 482 -39.97 -9.31 8.48
CA ASP A 482 -39.91 -10.66 9.05
C ASP A 482 -38.49 -11.25 9.04
N ASP A 483 -37.62 -10.74 8.15
CA ASP A 483 -36.23 -11.18 8.07
C ASP A 483 -35.32 -10.51 9.10
N VAL A 484 -35.74 -9.38 9.68
CA VAL A 484 -34.92 -8.60 10.62
C VAL A 484 -34.51 -9.41 11.85
N PRO A 485 -35.41 -10.16 12.54
CA PRO A 485 -35.04 -10.99 13.67
C PRO A 485 -34.06 -12.11 13.30
N LEU A 486 -34.26 -12.75 12.15
CA LEU A 486 -33.41 -13.83 11.65
C LEU A 486 -32.02 -13.33 11.28
N LEU A 487 -31.93 -12.19 10.59
CA LEU A 487 -30.65 -11.56 10.27
C LEU A 487 -29.92 -11.11 11.54
N ARG A 488 -30.65 -10.59 12.54
CA ARG A 488 -30.06 -10.26 13.86
C ARG A 488 -29.49 -11.51 14.52
N GLN A 489 -30.22 -12.63 14.51
CA GLN A 489 -29.72 -13.89 15.05
C GLN A 489 -28.45 -14.37 14.33
N ALA A 490 -28.42 -14.30 13.00
CA ALA A 490 -27.23 -14.62 12.21
C ALA A 490 -26.04 -13.71 12.57
N ALA A 491 -26.27 -12.41 12.79
CA ALA A 491 -25.24 -11.49 13.23
C ALA A 491 -24.69 -11.85 14.62
N VAL A 492 -25.55 -12.21 15.59
CA VAL A 492 -25.10 -12.66 16.92
C VAL A 492 -24.21 -13.90 16.83
N GLN A 493 -24.56 -14.85 15.96
CA GLN A 493 -23.76 -16.05 15.75
C GLN A 493 -22.37 -15.70 15.20
N VAL A 494 -22.31 -14.84 14.17
CA VAL A 494 -21.03 -14.37 13.60
C VAL A 494 -20.18 -13.66 14.66
N LEU A 495 -20.78 -12.79 15.48
CA LEU A 495 -20.07 -12.12 16.55
C LEU A 495 -19.52 -13.12 17.58
N SER A 496 -20.29 -14.15 17.92
CA SER A 496 -19.87 -15.19 18.85
C SER A 496 -18.70 -16.02 18.29
N GLU A 497 -18.77 -16.42 17.02
CA GLU A 497 -17.71 -17.17 16.34
C GLU A 497 -16.40 -16.38 16.28
N LEU A 498 -16.48 -15.05 16.11
CA LEU A 498 -15.32 -14.16 16.07
C LEU A 498 -14.82 -13.74 17.46
N GLY A 499 -15.39 -14.27 18.55
CA GLY A 499 -15.01 -13.90 19.92
C GLY A 499 -15.32 -12.44 20.27
N LEU A 500 -16.29 -11.82 19.60
CA LEU A 500 -16.69 -10.42 19.78
C LEU A 500 -17.82 -10.23 20.79
N CYS A 501 -18.46 -11.31 21.23
CA CYS A 501 -19.44 -11.27 22.30
C CYS A 501 -18.71 -11.08 23.63
N GLY A 502 -18.90 -9.91 24.26
CA GLY A 502 -18.47 -9.70 25.63
C GLY A 502 -19.09 -10.77 26.52
N SER A 503 -18.29 -11.36 27.41
CA SER A 503 -18.80 -12.15 28.52
C SER A 503 -19.82 -11.29 29.26
N SER A 504 -21.11 -11.53 28.99
CA SER A 504 -22.18 -10.97 29.78
C SER A 504 -22.01 -11.56 31.18
N SER A 505 -21.41 -10.78 32.08
CA SER A 505 -21.53 -11.01 33.51
C SER A 505 -23.03 -10.93 33.81
N GLY A 506 -23.69 -12.09 33.82
CA GLY A 506 -25.06 -12.22 34.24
C GLY A 506 -25.15 -11.77 35.69
N GLY A 507 -25.67 -10.55 35.90
CA GLY A 507 -26.18 -10.09 37.17
C GLY A 507 -27.43 -10.90 37.51
N GLY A 508 -27.23 -12.14 37.96
CA GLY A 508 -28.22 -12.93 38.67
C GLY A 508 -28.10 -12.62 40.15
N GLY A 509 -28.99 -11.76 40.65
CA GLY A 509 -29.14 -11.55 42.09
C GLY A 509 -29.52 -12.85 42.79
N GLY A 510 -28.66 -13.30 43.69
CA GLY A 510 -28.93 -14.34 44.67
C GLY A 510 -28.39 -13.88 46.01
N GLY A 511 -29.23 -13.23 46.80
CA GLY A 511 -28.91 -12.81 48.15
C GLY A 511 -28.70 -14.00 49.08
N GLY A 512 -27.59 -13.99 49.81
CA GLY A 512 -27.32 -14.87 50.94
C GLY A 512 -26.33 -14.17 51.86
N GLY A 513 -26.85 -13.49 52.88
CA GLY A 513 -26.08 -12.68 53.82
C GLY A 513 -25.19 -13.50 54.76
N GLY A 514 -24.12 -12.87 55.23
CA GLY A 514 -23.27 -13.41 56.28
C GLY A 514 -22.03 -12.57 56.56
N SER A 515 -22.18 -11.58 57.45
CA SER A 515 -21.23 -11.23 58.52
C SER A 515 -19.78 -10.83 58.15
N GLY A 516 -19.43 -9.55 58.36
CA GLY A 516 -18.05 -9.01 58.27
C GLY A 516 -17.11 -9.44 59.44
N PRO A 517 -16.05 -8.70 59.80
CA PRO A 517 -15.44 -7.50 59.21
C PRO A 517 -13.91 -7.62 58.95
N ASN A 518 -13.35 -6.63 58.24
CA ASN A 518 -11.91 -6.29 58.22
C ASN A 518 -11.41 -5.98 59.66
N PRO A 519 -10.12 -6.18 60.05
CA PRO A 519 -9.04 -5.31 59.54
C PRO A 519 -7.59 -5.87 59.57
N ARG A 520 -6.68 -5.15 58.91
CA ARG A 520 -5.23 -5.18 59.13
C ARG A 520 -4.85 -4.62 60.52
N ARG A 521 -3.93 -5.29 61.23
CA ARG A 521 -2.82 -4.70 62.03
C ARG A 521 -1.91 -5.81 62.60
N SER A 522 -0.59 -5.65 62.41
CA SER A 522 0.52 -6.34 63.10
C SER A 522 0.55 -6.00 64.61
N PRO A 523 1.39 -6.59 65.52
CA PRO A 523 2.87 -6.70 65.42
C PRO A 523 3.58 -7.88 66.17
N ASP A 524 4.92 -7.93 66.05
CA ASP A 524 5.96 -8.46 66.99
C ASP A 524 6.01 -9.99 67.28
N SER A 525 7.15 -10.69 67.40
CA SER A 525 8.55 -10.34 67.71
C SER A 525 9.50 -11.56 67.53
N THR A 526 10.82 -11.29 67.51
CA THR A 526 11.98 -12.18 67.85
C THR A 526 12.28 -13.36 66.91
N SER A 527 13.51 -13.78 66.56
CA SER A 527 14.90 -13.38 66.84
C SER A 527 15.79 -14.33 66.01
N GLY A 528 17.01 -13.95 65.62
CA GLY A 528 18.01 -14.94 65.17
C GLY A 528 18.91 -14.52 64.01
N SER A 529 20.04 -13.94 64.37
CA SER A 529 21.30 -13.75 63.63
C SER A 529 21.77 -14.90 62.73
N GLY A 530 22.47 -14.57 61.63
CA GLY A 530 23.43 -15.48 60.99
C GLY A 530 23.91 -15.08 59.60
N ASN A 531 25.06 -14.40 59.53
CA ASN A 531 25.87 -14.19 58.32
C ASN A 531 26.22 -15.51 57.60
N LEU A 532 26.38 -15.47 56.27
CA LEU A 532 27.67 -15.67 55.59
C LEU A 532 27.50 -15.75 54.06
N ALA A 533 28.32 -14.96 53.36
CA ALA A 533 28.60 -15.06 51.93
C ALA A 533 29.82 -15.96 51.68
N CYS A 534 29.86 -16.61 50.51
CA CYS A 534 31.01 -17.01 49.66
C CYS A 534 30.45 -17.99 48.61
N GLY A 535 30.36 -17.66 47.32
CA GLY A 535 31.48 -17.64 46.35
C GLY A 535 31.37 -18.90 45.45
N PRO A 536 32.06 -19.00 44.31
CA PRO A 536 33.03 -18.08 43.70
C PRO A 536 32.46 -17.16 42.61
#